data_AF-F5XPA5-F1
#
_entry.id   AF-F5XPA5-F1
#
_cell.length_a   1.000
_cell.length_b   1.000
_cell.length_c   1.000
_cell.angle_alpha   90.00
_cell.angle_beta   90.00
_cell.angle_gamma   90.00
#
_symmetry.space_group_name_H-M   'P 1'
#
loop_
_entity.id
_entity.type
_entity.pdbx_description
1 polymer ?
#
loop_
_entity_poly.entity_id
_entity_poly.type
_entity_poly.pdbx_seq_one_letter_code
_entity_poly.pdbx_strand_id
1 'polypeptide(L)'
;MSPARGPDGPLSPPLPCTACGVKPAAWLTPRIDFCYDCIPGGPFTPPACSKCGSAEYYSQGLCAHCHPGSPGFIGSCRDCLAWGVYRQRNWRCWKCRWWFTHYPQGECVSCHREVTIGEQGYCRLCLETARYHQTPGEPLDLDAARTYGQQLFLASMNDSRRPAELRLPMAMSIREALKVINTPPPVPASYQPVLFHIDPDPERLRQRSNEIRLRDITSRTDHFLYARAREYAWSKRQTNQVRRTLKVLQLVFPGANLRFRASDILAMRSYDDGSNIRSTIEVLEDAGLLIDDRVPSFTKLFERKTHALPEPMRSQLELWRDIMVDGSKTPPRRQPRDTMTVKGQMYGILPAITRWVDDGRTSLAGISTEDILAALPDDPSRRHTMLLGFRSLFTILRGRKQVFTDPTNAIPLRGPRRNTPLPMEPTAIRDALVNPDPAIALAVSLVAFHALTTQQVQHIQLTDIIDGRLRMPDVRFIPLAKPVRVRLSAWLDHRAQRWPETKNPYLLVTVQTAPRLSPPGRNFPWKKAGVTAQALRTDRILYEVEQAGGDVRRICDLFGIGIETALRYSHTATGPQNITADSA
;
A
#
# COMPACT_ATOMS: atom_id res chain seq x y z
N MET A 1 -25.89 -31.85 -44.03
CA MET A 1 -25.28 -32.65 -45.12
C MET A 1 -24.37 -31.73 -45.92
N SER A 2 -23.07 -32.01 -46.02
CA SER A 2 -22.15 -31.17 -46.79
C SER A 2 -22.31 -31.44 -48.29
N PRO A 3 -22.26 -30.41 -49.16
CA PRO A 3 -22.40 -30.60 -50.60
C PRO A 3 -21.27 -31.49 -51.15
N ALA A 4 -21.58 -32.27 -52.19
CA ALA A 4 -20.60 -33.08 -52.92
C ALA A 4 -19.52 -32.16 -53.52
N ARG A 5 -18.25 -32.54 -53.37
CA ARG A 5 -17.10 -31.74 -53.83
C ARG A 5 -16.80 -32.05 -55.30
N GLY A 6 -16.66 -31.01 -56.11
CA GLY A 6 -16.17 -31.11 -57.49
C GLY A 6 -14.68 -31.53 -57.56
N PRO A 7 -14.16 -31.74 -58.79
CA PRO A 7 -12.78 -32.20 -59.04
C PRO A 7 -11.70 -31.29 -58.45
N ASP A 8 -12.00 -30.00 -58.23
CA ASP A 8 -11.12 -29.01 -57.60
C ASP A 8 -11.43 -28.75 -56.11
N GLY A 9 -12.20 -29.62 -55.47
CA GLY A 9 -12.55 -29.49 -54.06
C GLY A 9 -11.31 -29.56 -53.15
N PRO A 10 -11.29 -28.85 -52.00
CA PRO A 10 -10.14 -28.88 -51.10
C PRO A 10 -9.85 -30.33 -50.67
N LEU A 11 -8.60 -30.75 -50.82
CA LEU A 11 -8.14 -32.09 -50.43
C LEU A 11 -8.62 -32.39 -49.01
N SER A 12 -9.39 -33.46 -48.86
CA SER A 12 -9.80 -33.94 -47.54
C SER A 12 -8.57 -34.29 -46.70
N PRO A 13 -8.65 -34.19 -45.36
CA PRO A 13 -7.59 -34.70 -44.51
C PRO A 13 -7.31 -36.17 -44.87
N PRO A 14 -6.04 -36.56 -45.06
CA PRO A 14 -5.72 -37.93 -45.37
C PRO A 14 -6.14 -38.84 -44.22
N LEU A 15 -6.61 -40.04 -44.57
CA LEU A 15 -6.85 -41.10 -43.59
C LEU A 15 -5.51 -41.56 -42.99
N PRO A 16 -5.49 -42.05 -41.74
CA PRO A 16 -4.30 -42.69 -41.20
C PRO A 16 -3.96 -43.95 -42.00
N CYS A 17 -2.67 -44.25 -42.13
CA CYS A 17 -2.18 -45.46 -42.78
C CYS A 17 -2.75 -46.71 -42.09
N THR A 18 -3.27 -47.66 -42.87
CA THR A 18 -3.91 -48.87 -42.33
C THR A 18 -2.95 -49.80 -41.59
N ALA A 19 -1.64 -49.74 -41.89
CA ALA A 19 -0.62 -50.55 -41.24
C ALA A 19 -0.10 -49.92 -39.93
N CYS A 20 0.44 -48.70 -39.98
CA CYS A 20 1.06 -48.08 -38.80
C CYS A 20 0.09 -47.25 -37.95
N GLY A 21 -1.07 -46.84 -38.48
CA GLY A 21 -2.05 -45.99 -37.79
C GLY A 21 -1.58 -44.57 -37.46
N VAL A 22 -0.30 -44.25 -37.66
CA VAL A 22 0.33 -42.99 -37.22
C VAL A 22 0.56 -42.02 -38.37
N LYS A 23 1.14 -42.47 -39.48
CA LYS A 23 1.42 -41.62 -40.65
C LYS A 23 0.19 -41.52 -41.56
N PRO A 24 -0.06 -40.37 -42.22
CA PRO A 24 -1.12 -40.27 -43.21
C PRO A 24 -0.89 -41.22 -44.40
N ALA A 25 -1.99 -41.69 -45.00
CA ALA A 25 -1.98 -42.42 -46.26
C ALA A 25 -1.32 -41.60 -47.37
N ALA A 26 -0.50 -42.25 -48.19
CA ALA A 26 0.32 -41.58 -49.20
C ALA A 26 -0.56 -40.86 -50.24
N TRP A 27 -1.54 -41.53 -50.82
CA TRP A 27 -2.37 -40.94 -51.87
C TRP A 27 -3.84 -41.18 -51.58
N LEU A 28 -4.67 -40.13 -51.68
CA LEU A 28 -6.12 -40.27 -51.66
C LEU A 28 -6.66 -40.58 -53.07
N THR A 29 -5.92 -40.18 -54.11
CA THR A 29 -6.26 -40.33 -55.53
C THR A 29 -4.97 -40.44 -56.36
N PRO A 30 -4.64 -41.59 -56.97
CA PRO A 30 -5.28 -42.90 -56.77
C PRO A 30 -5.17 -43.34 -55.30
N ARG A 31 -6.16 -44.06 -54.79
CA ARG A 31 -6.26 -44.39 -53.37
C ARG A 31 -5.19 -45.41 -52.98
N ILE A 32 -4.28 -45.00 -52.09
CA ILE A 32 -3.25 -45.84 -51.47
C ILE A 32 -3.38 -45.66 -49.96
N ASP A 33 -3.96 -46.65 -49.29
CA ASP A 33 -4.26 -46.60 -47.85
C ASP A 33 -3.02 -46.78 -46.94
N PHE A 34 -1.82 -46.86 -47.53
CA PHE A 34 -0.54 -47.03 -46.84
C PHE A 34 0.32 -45.75 -46.92
N CYS A 35 1.12 -45.47 -45.89
CA CYS A 35 2.20 -44.48 -45.99
C CYS A 35 3.40 -45.08 -46.73
N TYR A 36 4.30 -44.24 -47.22
CA TYR A 36 5.48 -44.67 -47.99
C TYR A 36 6.37 -45.72 -47.29
N ASP A 37 6.38 -45.78 -45.96
CA ASP A 37 7.13 -46.79 -45.20
C ASP A 37 6.43 -48.16 -45.12
N CYS A 38 5.13 -48.19 -45.39
CA CYS A 38 4.27 -49.37 -45.21
C CYS A 38 3.63 -49.84 -46.53
N ILE A 39 3.99 -49.26 -47.67
CA ILE A 39 3.51 -49.72 -48.97
C ILE A 39 4.09 -51.14 -49.22
N PRO A 40 3.27 -52.13 -49.59
CA PRO A 40 3.76 -53.46 -49.93
C PRO A 40 4.84 -53.39 -51.03
N GLY A 41 6.04 -53.92 -50.74
CA GLY A 41 7.19 -53.84 -51.66
C GLY A 41 8.35 -52.97 -51.18
N GLY A 42 8.23 -52.28 -50.03
CA GLY A 42 9.38 -51.70 -49.32
C GLY A 42 8.96 -50.61 -48.32
N PRO A 43 9.91 -50.04 -47.56
CA PRO A 43 9.88 -48.61 -47.36
C PRO A 43 10.35 -47.92 -48.64
N PHE A 44 9.52 -47.05 -49.21
CA PHE A 44 9.85 -46.24 -50.37
C PHE A 44 10.20 -44.81 -49.94
N THR A 45 11.17 -44.18 -50.61
CA THR A 45 11.45 -42.76 -50.37
C THR A 45 10.31 -41.92 -50.94
N PRO A 46 9.64 -41.07 -50.13
CA PRO A 46 8.56 -40.23 -50.63
C PRO A 46 9.10 -39.14 -51.58
N PRO A 47 8.30 -38.70 -52.55
CA PRO A 47 8.69 -37.60 -53.44
C PRO A 47 8.76 -36.27 -52.67
N ALA A 48 9.57 -35.34 -53.15
CA ALA A 48 9.54 -33.97 -52.65
C ALA A 48 8.17 -33.31 -52.92
N CYS A 49 7.82 -32.33 -52.09
CA CYS A 49 6.59 -31.57 -52.24
C CYS A 49 6.51 -30.90 -53.61
N SER A 50 5.50 -31.22 -54.40
CA SER A 50 5.32 -30.67 -55.75
C SER A 50 5.11 -29.15 -55.77
N LYS A 51 4.70 -28.56 -54.63
CA LYS A 51 4.44 -27.11 -54.51
C LYS A 51 5.61 -26.30 -53.98
N CYS A 52 6.42 -26.84 -53.07
CA CYS A 52 7.50 -26.08 -52.42
C CYS A 52 8.86 -26.77 -52.40
N GLY A 53 8.99 -27.96 -52.98
CA GLY A 53 10.24 -28.73 -53.05
C GLY A 53 10.71 -29.33 -51.71
N SER A 54 9.96 -29.18 -50.63
CA SER A 54 10.32 -29.75 -49.32
C SER A 54 10.40 -31.28 -49.35
N ALA A 55 11.43 -31.84 -48.72
CA ALA A 55 11.58 -33.29 -48.52
C ALA A 55 10.64 -33.86 -47.44
N GLU A 56 9.96 -33.01 -46.66
CA GLU A 56 9.02 -33.43 -45.61
C GLU A 56 7.65 -33.75 -46.21
N TYR A 57 7.53 -34.96 -46.77
CA TYR A 57 6.29 -35.44 -47.36
C TYR A 57 5.17 -35.64 -46.33
N TYR A 58 3.95 -35.21 -46.68
CA TYR A 58 2.75 -35.45 -45.89
C TYR A 58 1.78 -36.39 -46.62
N SER A 59 1.18 -35.97 -47.73
CA SER A 59 0.25 -36.80 -48.52
C SER A 59 0.00 -36.13 -49.88
N GLN A 60 -0.46 -36.90 -50.88
CA GLN A 60 -0.87 -36.38 -52.20
C GLN A 60 0.23 -35.56 -52.91
N GLY A 61 1.49 -35.94 -52.73
CA GLY A 61 2.62 -35.22 -53.33
C GLY A 61 2.95 -33.88 -52.65
N LEU A 62 2.37 -33.59 -51.47
CA LEU A 62 2.51 -32.31 -50.78
C LEU A 62 3.07 -32.49 -49.36
N CYS A 63 3.79 -31.47 -48.87
CA CYS A 63 4.21 -31.39 -47.48
C CYS A 63 3.09 -30.88 -46.56
N ALA A 64 3.29 -31.00 -45.25
CA ALA A 64 2.32 -30.61 -44.23
C ALA A 64 1.95 -29.11 -44.28
N HIS A 65 2.80 -28.24 -44.84
CA HIS A 65 2.53 -26.81 -44.97
C HIS A 65 1.78 -26.46 -46.26
N CYS A 66 1.84 -27.32 -47.28
CA CYS A 66 1.21 -27.08 -48.57
C CYS A 66 -0.12 -27.82 -48.75
N HIS A 67 -0.32 -28.94 -48.04
CA HIS A 67 -1.51 -29.76 -48.17
C HIS A 67 -2.72 -29.13 -47.43
N PRO A 68 -3.83 -28.75 -48.11
CA PRO A 68 -4.96 -28.04 -47.48
C PRO A 68 -5.64 -28.78 -46.31
N GLY A 69 -5.59 -30.11 -46.31
CA GLY A 69 -6.10 -30.96 -45.25
C GLY A 69 -5.15 -31.17 -44.06
N SER A 70 -3.92 -30.68 -44.13
CA SER A 70 -2.89 -30.85 -43.09
C SER A 70 -3.14 -29.94 -41.88
N PRO A 71 -2.79 -30.38 -40.66
CA PRO A 71 -2.76 -29.52 -39.48
C PRO A 71 -1.84 -28.31 -39.61
N GLY A 72 -0.75 -28.44 -40.38
CA GLY A 72 0.26 -27.39 -40.61
C GLY A 72 -0.07 -26.41 -41.74
N PHE A 73 -1.20 -26.58 -42.44
CA PHE A 73 -1.60 -25.66 -43.50
C PHE A 73 -1.97 -24.30 -42.90
N ILE A 74 -1.38 -23.24 -43.46
CA ILE A 74 -1.59 -21.85 -43.05
C ILE A 74 -2.55 -21.17 -44.04
N GLY A 75 -3.50 -20.42 -43.50
CA GLY A 75 -4.53 -19.76 -44.29
C GLY A 75 -5.12 -18.56 -43.56
N SER A 76 -6.23 -18.06 -44.10
CA SER A 76 -6.92 -16.86 -43.60
C SER A 76 -8.03 -17.22 -42.61
N CYS A 77 -8.25 -16.35 -41.63
CA CYS A 77 -9.30 -16.47 -40.64
C CYS A 77 -10.67 -16.38 -41.32
N ARG A 78 -11.59 -17.30 -41.03
CA ARG A 78 -12.95 -17.29 -41.60
C ARG A 78 -13.73 -16.01 -41.29
N ASP A 79 -13.53 -15.46 -40.10
CA ASP A 79 -14.33 -14.31 -39.65
C ASP A 79 -13.64 -12.99 -40.03
N CYS A 80 -12.43 -12.75 -39.53
CA CYS A 80 -11.72 -11.48 -39.77
C CYS A 80 -10.75 -11.48 -40.95
N LEU A 81 -10.68 -12.57 -41.74
CA LEU A 81 -9.77 -12.72 -42.90
C LEU A 81 -8.28 -12.56 -42.60
N ALA A 82 -7.90 -12.47 -41.33
CA ALA A 82 -6.51 -12.34 -40.93
C ALA A 82 -5.68 -13.59 -41.30
N TRP A 83 -4.53 -13.39 -41.93
CA TRP A 83 -3.66 -14.49 -42.38
C TRP A 83 -2.79 -15.04 -41.25
N GLY A 84 -2.49 -16.34 -41.27
CA GLY A 84 -1.66 -16.97 -40.24
C GLY A 84 -2.42 -17.87 -39.26
N VAL A 85 -3.56 -18.44 -39.67
CA VAL A 85 -4.34 -19.38 -38.84
C VAL A 85 -4.19 -20.81 -39.34
N TYR A 86 -4.40 -21.77 -38.44
CA TYR A 86 -4.28 -23.21 -38.70
C TYR A 86 -5.63 -23.91 -38.69
N ARG A 87 -5.75 -25.01 -39.46
CA ARG A 87 -6.94 -25.85 -39.54
C ARG A 87 -7.43 -26.38 -38.18
N GLN A 88 -6.52 -26.73 -37.28
CA GLN A 88 -6.83 -27.25 -35.94
C GLN A 88 -7.75 -26.33 -35.13
N ARG A 89 -7.76 -25.02 -35.44
CA ARG A 89 -8.59 -24.01 -34.78
C ARG A 89 -9.80 -23.62 -35.64
N ASN A 90 -10.27 -24.52 -36.50
CA ASN A 90 -11.36 -24.30 -37.46
C ASN A 90 -11.16 -23.04 -38.31
N TRP A 91 -9.91 -22.75 -38.71
CA TRP A 91 -9.57 -21.54 -39.47
C TRP A 91 -10.01 -20.23 -38.79
N ARG A 92 -10.05 -20.18 -37.46
CA ARG A 92 -10.32 -18.95 -36.70
C ARG A 92 -9.10 -18.55 -35.88
N CYS A 93 -8.76 -17.26 -35.92
CA CYS A 93 -7.74 -16.72 -35.02
C CYS A 93 -8.26 -16.70 -33.57
N TRP A 94 -7.35 -16.59 -32.60
CA TRP A 94 -7.70 -16.70 -31.17
C TRP A 94 -8.83 -15.74 -30.75
N LYS A 95 -8.74 -14.49 -31.19
CA LYS A 95 -9.71 -13.45 -30.88
C LYS A 95 -11.06 -13.68 -31.58
N CYS A 96 -11.08 -14.11 -32.84
CA CYS A 96 -12.33 -14.46 -33.52
C CYS A 96 -12.99 -15.71 -32.93
N ARG A 97 -12.20 -16.66 -32.43
CA ARG A 97 -12.72 -17.79 -31.66
C ARG A 97 -13.41 -17.33 -30.37
N TRP A 98 -12.79 -16.38 -29.64
CA TRP A 98 -13.41 -15.80 -28.45
C TRP A 98 -14.69 -15.04 -28.81
N TRP A 99 -14.66 -14.20 -29.85
CA TRP A 99 -15.83 -13.50 -30.38
C TRP A 99 -16.97 -14.47 -30.68
N PHE A 100 -16.68 -15.53 -31.44
CA PHE A 100 -17.66 -16.54 -31.82
C PHE A 100 -18.34 -17.23 -30.62
N THR A 101 -17.68 -17.29 -29.46
CA THR A 101 -18.25 -17.86 -28.23
C THR A 101 -19.08 -16.84 -27.42
N HIS A 102 -18.84 -15.54 -27.59
CA HIS A 102 -19.41 -14.50 -26.72
C HIS A 102 -20.39 -13.56 -27.43
N TYR A 103 -20.44 -13.57 -28.76
CA TYR A 103 -21.25 -12.67 -29.56
C TYR A 103 -22.06 -13.42 -30.63
N PRO A 104 -23.25 -12.89 -31.01
CA PRO A 104 -24.10 -13.52 -32.00
C PRO A 104 -23.49 -13.45 -33.41
N GLN A 105 -23.93 -14.37 -34.27
CA GLN A 105 -23.74 -14.23 -35.72
C GLN A 105 -24.80 -13.27 -36.27
N GLY A 106 -24.41 -12.42 -37.19
CA GLY A 106 -25.31 -11.49 -37.86
C GLY A 106 -24.63 -10.81 -39.05
N GLU A 107 -25.37 -9.94 -39.72
CA GLU A 107 -24.86 -9.16 -40.83
C GLU A 107 -24.09 -7.95 -40.32
N CYS A 108 -22.84 -7.79 -40.75
CA CYS A 108 -22.04 -6.63 -40.37
C CYS A 108 -22.57 -5.34 -41.02
N VAL A 109 -22.87 -4.32 -40.22
CA VAL A 109 -23.41 -3.02 -40.70
C VAL A 109 -22.53 -2.32 -41.76
N SER A 110 -21.20 -2.48 -41.68
CA SER A 110 -20.25 -1.88 -42.63
C SER A 110 -20.03 -2.70 -43.90
N CYS A 111 -19.74 -4.01 -43.79
CA CYS A 111 -19.31 -4.83 -44.93
C CYS A 111 -20.30 -5.90 -45.37
N HIS A 112 -21.48 -5.97 -44.75
CA HIS A 112 -22.58 -6.87 -45.12
C HIS A 112 -22.25 -8.37 -45.09
N ARG A 113 -21.11 -8.74 -44.50
CA ARG A 113 -20.74 -10.15 -44.32
C ARG A 113 -21.51 -10.75 -43.17
N GLU A 114 -22.04 -11.96 -43.36
CA GLU A 114 -22.56 -12.80 -42.28
C GLU A 114 -21.41 -13.40 -41.47
N VAL A 115 -21.14 -12.80 -40.31
CA VAL A 115 -20.04 -13.20 -39.42
C VAL A 115 -20.43 -12.90 -37.96
N THR A 116 -19.56 -13.21 -37.01
CA THR A 116 -19.76 -12.76 -35.62
C THR A 116 -19.61 -11.25 -35.52
N ILE A 117 -20.63 -10.58 -35.00
CA ILE A 117 -20.71 -9.12 -34.84
C ILE A 117 -20.60 -8.73 -33.36
N GLY A 118 -19.88 -7.66 -33.05
CA GLY A 118 -19.79 -7.15 -31.68
C GLY A 118 -21.08 -6.42 -31.27
N GLU A 119 -21.14 -5.91 -30.04
CA GLU A 119 -22.28 -5.16 -29.50
C GLU A 119 -22.70 -3.96 -30.37
N GLN A 120 -21.75 -3.39 -31.11
CA GLN A 120 -21.98 -2.25 -32.00
C GLN A 120 -22.52 -2.66 -33.39
N GLY A 121 -22.73 -3.95 -33.68
CA GLY A 121 -23.21 -4.44 -34.98
C GLY A 121 -22.14 -4.58 -36.07
N TYR A 122 -20.87 -4.34 -35.75
CA TYR A 122 -19.75 -4.44 -36.70
C TYR A 122 -18.96 -5.73 -36.51
N CYS A 123 -18.49 -6.31 -37.62
CA CYS A 123 -17.55 -7.41 -37.56
C CYS A 123 -16.18 -6.95 -37.08
N ARG A 124 -15.41 -7.89 -36.55
CA ARG A 124 -14.06 -7.60 -36.08
C ARG A 124 -13.14 -7.01 -37.14
N LEU A 125 -13.27 -7.39 -38.41
CA LEU A 125 -12.45 -6.82 -39.49
C LEU A 125 -12.68 -5.31 -39.62
N CYS A 126 -13.94 -4.87 -39.73
CA CYS A 126 -14.28 -3.46 -39.84
C CYS A 126 -13.86 -2.66 -38.58
N LEU A 127 -13.98 -3.25 -37.39
CA LEU A 127 -13.54 -2.60 -36.16
C LEU A 127 -12.02 -2.45 -36.06
N GLU A 128 -11.24 -3.40 -36.56
CA GLU A 128 -9.78 -3.26 -36.61
C GLU A 128 -9.37 -2.23 -37.66
N THR A 129 -10.09 -2.13 -38.79
CA THR A 129 -9.89 -1.05 -39.78
C THR A 129 -10.20 0.32 -39.19
N ALA A 130 -11.32 0.46 -38.47
CA ALA A 130 -11.67 1.70 -37.76
C ALA A 130 -10.59 2.11 -36.75
N ARG A 131 -10.01 1.15 -36.01
CA ARG A 131 -8.90 1.42 -35.07
C ARG A 131 -7.61 1.81 -35.78
N TYR A 132 -7.34 1.21 -36.93
CA TYR A 132 -6.12 1.52 -37.70
C TYR A 132 -6.14 2.96 -38.23
N HIS A 133 -7.30 3.44 -38.65
CA HIS A 133 -7.50 4.81 -39.14
C HIS A 133 -7.93 5.82 -38.06
N GLN A 134 -7.94 5.42 -36.78
CA GLN A 134 -8.38 6.29 -35.70
C GLN A 134 -7.42 7.46 -35.49
N THR A 135 -7.94 8.68 -35.55
CA THR A 135 -7.24 9.87 -35.07
C THR A 135 -7.23 9.87 -33.53
N PRO A 136 -6.07 9.99 -32.87
CA PRO A 136 -6.01 10.00 -31.41
C PRO A 136 -6.90 11.10 -30.79
N GLY A 137 -7.82 10.71 -29.92
CA GLY A 137 -8.74 11.63 -29.24
C GLY A 137 -10.15 11.70 -29.85
N GLU A 138 -10.35 11.17 -31.05
CA GLU A 138 -11.65 11.10 -31.72
C GLU A 138 -12.32 9.72 -31.55
N PRO A 139 -13.66 9.62 -31.62
CA PRO A 139 -14.36 8.35 -31.64
C PRO A 139 -13.97 7.52 -32.87
N LEU A 140 -14.19 6.21 -32.80
CA LEU A 140 -13.92 5.32 -33.93
C LEU A 140 -14.83 5.66 -35.11
N ASP A 141 -14.24 5.91 -36.27
CA ASP A 141 -14.98 5.95 -37.54
C ASP A 141 -15.36 4.53 -37.94
N LEU A 142 -16.60 4.15 -37.64
CA LEU A 142 -17.12 2.80 -37.91
C LEU A 142 -17.40 2.55 -39.40
N ASP A 143 -17.38 3.61 -40.22
CA ASP A 143 -17.48 3.55 -41.68
C ASP A 143 -16.12 3.58 -42.38
N ALA A 144 -15.01 3.64 -41.63
CA ALA A 144 -13.66 3.62 -42.17
C ALA A 144 -13.40 2.48 -43.16
N ALA A 145 -14.02 1.32 -42.95
CA ALA A 145 -13.88 0.18 -43.88
C ALA A 145 -14.58 0.40 -45.23
N ARG A 146 -15.60 1.26 -45.32
CA ARG A 146 -16.20 1.71 -46.59
C ARG A 146 -15.35 2.77 -47.27
N THR A 147 -14.78 3.69 -46.49
CA THR A 147 -14.01 4.84 -46.99
C THR A 147 -12.61 4.44 -47.48
N TYR A 148 -11.88 3.66 -46.69
CA TYR A 148 -10.47 3.33 -46.93
C TYR A 148 -10.26 1.90 -47.46
N GLY A 149 -11.35 1.13 -47.58
CA GLY A 149 -11.30 -0.29 -47.88
C GLY A 149 -10.85 -1.14 -46.69
N GLN A 150 -10.89 -2.46 -46.85
CA GLN A 150 -10.51 -3.40 -45.81
C GLN A 150 -9.05 -3.84 -45.99
N GLN A 151 -8.21 -3.55 -44.99
CA GLN A 151 -6.85 -4.08 -44.95
C GLN A 151 -6.81 -5.40 -44.17
N LEU A 152 -6.36 -6.47 -44.84
CA LEU A 152 -6.08 -7.75 -44.19
C LEU A 152 -4.83 -7.62 -43.30
N PHE A 153 -4.90 -8.20 -42.11
CA PHE A 153 -3.83 -8.17 -41.12
C PHE A 153 -3.38 -9.58 -40.71
N LEU A 154 -2.21 -9.72 -40.11
CA LEU A 154 -1.74 -11.00 -39.60
C LEU A 154 -2.44 -11.34 -38.27
N ALA A 155 -2.89 -12.58 -38.11
CA ALA A 155 -3.70 -13.05 -36.99
C ALA A 155 -3.05 -12.85 -35.60
N SER A 156 -1.75 -12.56 -35.57
CA SER A 156 -0.90 -12.38 -34.38
C SER A 156 -0.19 -11.02 -34.30
N MET A 157 -0.42 -10.07 -35.22
CA MET A 157 0.27 -8.76 -35.18
C MET A 157 -0.48 -7.67 -34.37
N ASN A 158 -1.80 -7.72 -34.26
CA ASN A 158 -2.58 -6.74 -33.48
C ASN A 158 -2.58 -7.01 -31.96
N ASP A 159 -1.71 -7.89 -31.48
CA ASP A 159 -1.47 -8.04 -30.05
C ASP A 159 -0.39 -7.03 -29.64
N SER A 160 -0.80 -5.77 -29.41
CA SER A 160 -0.02 -4.82 -28.59
C SER A 160 0.25 -5.37 -27.19
N ARG A 161 -0.50 -6.41 -26.81
CA ARG A 161 -0.03 -7.40 -25.86
C ARG A 161 0.75 -8.44 -26.64
N ARG A 162 2.05 -8.20 -26.85
CA ARG A 162 2.97 -9.33 -26.59
C ARG A 162 2.42 -9.95 -25.31
N PRO A 163 2.14 -11.26 -25.21
CA PRO A 163 2.03 -11.85 -23.88
C PRO A 163 3.21 -11.24 -23.18
N ALA A 164 2.96 -10.48 -22.10
CA ALA A 164 4.06 -9.94 -21.32
C ALA A 164 4.97 -11.14 -21.27
N GLU A 165 6.19 -11.05 -21.85
CA GLU A 165 7.19 -12.09 -21.63
C GLU A 165 6.96 -12.44 -20.18
N LEU A 166 6.81 -13.74 -19.89
CA LEU A 166 6.87 -14.19 -18.52
C LEU A 166 8.26 -13.74 -18.05
N ARG A 167 8.38 -12.44 -17.76
CA ARG A 167 9.30 -11.76 -16.92
C ARG A 167 8.79 -12.26 -15.58
N LEU A 168 9.09 -13.54 -15.34
CA LEU A 168 9.92 -13.88 -14.22
C LEU A 168 10.76 -12.64 -13.98
N PRO A 169 10.44 -11.86 -12.93
CA PRO A 169 11.21 -10.66 -12.63
C PRO A 169 12.64 -11.14 -12.70
N MET A 170 13.44 -10.58 -13.64
CA MET A 170 14.84 -10.96 -13.76
C MET A 170 15.32 -11.03 -12.32
N ALA A 171 15.68 -12.23 -11.87
CA ALA A 171 16.18 -12.43 -10.53
C ALA A 171 17.61 -11.86 -10.55
N MET A 172 17.70 -10.57 -10.86
CA MET A 172 18.86 -9.76 -10.66
C MET A 172 19.22 -9.96 -9.22
N SER A 173 20.46 -10.35 -8.97
CA SER A 173 21.05 -10.21 -7.66
C SER A 173 20.90 -8.75 -7.21
N ILE A 174 20.88 -8.53 -5.89
CA ILE A 174 20.91 -7.17 -5.33
C ILE A 174 22.08 -6.37 -5.92
N ARG A 175 23.21 -7.03 -6.19
CA ARG A 175 24.39 -6.42 -6.82
C ARG A 175 24.10 -5.89 -8.24
N GLU A 176 23.39 -6.64 -9.06
CA GLU A 176 22.98 -6.19 -10.40
C GLU A 176 21.94 -5.08 -10.34
N ALA A 177 20.99 -5.15 -9.40
CA ALA A 177 20.01 -4.09 -9.17
C ALA A 177 20.68 -2.77 -8.76
N LEU A 178 21.62 -2.81 -7.83
CA LEU A 178 22.41 -1.65 -7.43
C LEU A 178 23.25 -1.11 -8.58
N LYS A 179 23.83 -1.98 -9.42
CA LYS A 179 24.56 -1.55 -10.62
C LYS A 179 23.65 -0.79 -11.59
N VAL A 180 22.44 -1.29 -11.84
CA VAL A 180 21.43 -0.66 -12.70
C VAL A 180 20.97 0.70 -12.14
N ILE A 181 20.84 0.83 -10.82
CA ILE A 181 20.54 2.09 -10.15
C ILE A 181 21.67 3.10 -10.26
N ASN A 182 22.91 2.66 -10.00
CA ASN A 182 24.10 3.52 -10.05
C ASN A 182 24.53 3.89 -11.47
N THR A 183 23.99 3.20 -12.49
CA THR A 183 24.22 3.57 -13.88
C THR A 183 23.39 4.80 -14.21
N PRO A 184 24.03 5.92 -14.61
CA PRO A 184 23.32 7.14 -14.99
C PRO A 184 22.26 6.80 -16.06
N PRO A 185 21.04 7.34 -15.96
CA PRO A 185 20.09 7.18 -17.04
C PRO A 185 20.63 7.81 -18.32
N PRO A 186 20.22 7.28 -19.49
CA PRO A 186 20.59 7.90 -20.75
C PRO A 186 20.15 9.36 -20.72
N VAL A 187 21.11 10.27 -20.92
CA VAL A 187 20.82 11.70 -21.02
C VAL A 187 19.95 11.89 -22.26
N PRO A 188 18.73 12.44 -22.14
CA PRO A 188 17.93 12.71 -23.31
C PRO A 188 18.68 13.70 -24.21
N ALA A 189 18.67 13.47 -25.52
CA ALA A 189 19.37 14.32 -26.50
C ALA A 189 18.91 15.78 -26.44
N SER A 190 17.72 16.02 -25.91
CA SER A 190 17.19 17.33 -25.55
C SER A 190 16.39 17.23 -24.26
N TYR A 191 16.62 18.15 -23.33
CA TYR A 191 15.75 18.37 -22.16
C TYR A 191 15.30 19.83 -22.18
N GLN A 192 14.02 20.07 -21.91
CA GLN A 192 13.52 21.43 -21.70
C GLN A 192 13.59 21.73 -20.20
N PRO A 193 14.38 22.75 -19.76
CA PRO A 193 14.31 23.23 -18.39
C PRO A 193 12.90 23.72 -18.07
N VAL A 194 12.48 23.59 -16.81
CA VAL A 194 11.20 24.16 -16.35
C VAL A 194 11.24 25.68 -16.53
N LEU A 195 10.46 26.21 -17.49
CA LEU A 195 10.39 27.65 -17.76
C LEU A 195 9.49 28.36 -16.74
N PHE A 196 8.35 27.76 -16.41
CA PHE A 196 7.43 28.20 -15.37
C PHE A 196 6.67 26.99 -14.82
N HIS A 197 6.29 27.03 -13.55
CA HIS A 197 5.60 25.92 -12.90
C HIS A 197 4.13 25.88 -13.35
N ILE A 198 3.71 24.76 -13.94
CA ILE A 198 2.31 24.44 -14.23
C ILE A 198 2.00 23.13 -13.55
N ASP A 199 0.93 23.09 -12.76
CA ASP A 199 0.45 21.83 -12.23
C ASP A 199 -0.04 20.93 -13.37
N PRO A 200 0.48 19.69 -13.47
CA PRO A 200 0.10 18.80 -14.54
C PRO A 200 -1.36 18.35 -14.37
N ASP A 201 -2.09 18.32 -15.48
CA ASP A 201 -3.47 17.80 -15.52
C ASP A 201 -3.49 16.33 -15.03
N PRO A 202 -4.21 16.04 -13.92
CA PRO A 202 -4.26 14.70 -13.35
C PRO A 202 -4.73 13.62 -14.33
N GLU A 203 -5.69 13.93 -15.21
CA GLU A 203 -6.22 12.94 -16.14
C GLU A 203 -5.22 12.62 -17.26
N ARG A 204 -4.56 13.66 -17.79
CA ARG A 204 -3.48 13.48 -18.77
C ARG A 204 -2.28 12.73 -18.17
N LEU A 205 -1.93 12.99 -16.91
CA LEU A 205 -0.90 12.23 -16.20
C LEU A 205 -1.30 10.75 -16.06
N ARG A 206 -2.55 10.49 -15.66
CA ARG A 206 -3.07 9.12 -15.56
C ARG A 206 -2.97 8.39 -16.89
N GLN A 207 -3.38 9.02 -17.98
CA GLN A 207 -3.27 8.47 -19.33
C GLN A 207 -1.81 8.20 -19.71
N ARG A 208 -0.93 9.20 -19.60
CA ARG A 208 0.50 9.09 -19.93
C ARG A 208 1.21 8.01 -19.11
N SER A 209 0.86 7.84 -17.83
CA SER A 209 1.44 6.80 -16.98
C SER A 209 1.16 5.37 -17.47
N ASN A 210 0.03 5.17 -18.16
CA ASN A 210 -0.30 3.90 -18.80
C ASN A 210 0.46 3.71 -20.13
N GLU A 211 0.73 4.80 -20.83
CA GLU A 211 1.43 4.81 -22.12
C GLU A 211 2.96 4.63 -22.00
N ILE A 212 3.56 4.98 -20.85
CA ILE A 212 5.00 4.75 -20.59
C ILE A 212 5.32 3.26 -20.75
N ARG A 213 6.02 2.93 -21.84
CA ARG A 213 6.57 1.60 -22.13
C ARG A 213 7.75 1.29 -21.20
N LEU A 214 8.01 -0.01 -21.01
CA LEU A 214 9.08 -0.55 -20.16
C LEU A 214 10.46 -0.02 -20.60
N ARG A 215 11.11 0.83 -19.77
CA ARG A 215 12.58 1.08 -19.67
C ARG A 215 12.98 2.30 -18.82
N ASP A 216 11.99 2.97 -18.26
CA ASP A 216 12.08 4.25 -17.59
C ASP A 216 12.52 4.16 -16.09
N ILE A 217 11.67 4.43 -15.10
CA ILE A 217 11.97 4.24 -13.66
C ILE A 217 11.71 2.79 -13.18
N THR A 218 10.73 2.13 -13.77
CA THR A 218 10.30 0.78 -13.38
C THR A 218 11.38 -0.27 -13.65
N SER A 219 12.21 -0.08 -14.68
CA SER A 219 13.37 -0.95 -14.94
C SER A 219 14.40 -0.95 -13.80
N ARG A 220 14.49 0.15 -13.04
CA ARG A 220 15.42 0.31 -11.91
C ARG A 220 14.80 -0.07 -10.57
N THR A 221 13.51 0.16 -10.42
CA THR A 221 12.79 -0.01 -9.13
C THR A 221 12.01 -1.32 -9.04
N ASP A 222 11.69 -2.00 -10.16
CA ASP A 222 10.87 -3.23 -10.14
C ASP A 222 11.52 -4.33 -9.26
N HIS A 223 12.85 -4.46 -9.24
CA HIS A 223 13.53 -5.42 -8.35
C HIS A 223 13.18 -5.17 -6.87
N PHE A 224 13.38 -3.95 -6.39
CA PHE A 224 13.09 -3.55 -5.00
C PHE A 224 11.60 -3.60 -4.69
N LEU A 225 10.76 -3.14 -5.62
CA LEU A 225 9.31 -3.22 -5.53
C LEU A 225 8.84 -4.67 -5.34
N TYR A 226 9.29 -5.59 -6.18
CA TYR A 226 8.87 -6.99 -6.12
C TYR A 226 9.53 -7.74 -4.96
N ALA A 227 10.76 -7.39 -4.56
CA ALA A 227 11.40 -7.93 -3.36
C ALA A 227 10.59 -7.57 -2.11
N ARG A 228 10.29 -6.28 -1.91
CA ARG A 228 9.45 -5.79 -0.82
C ARG A 228 8.03 -6.38 -0.90
N ALA A 229 7.42 -6.43 -2.08
CA ALA A 229 6.10 -7.04 -2.24
C ALA A 229 6.07 -8.51 -1.80
N ARG A 230 7.13 -9.29 -2.06
CA ARG A 230 7.25 -10.69 -1.58
C ARG A 230 7.55 -10.77 -0.08
N GLU A 231 8.43 -9.91 0.41
CA GLU A 231 8.81 -9.88 1.83
C GLU A 231 7.59 -9.59 2.70
N TYR A 232 6.80 -8.58 2.34
CA TYR A 232 5.65 -8.11 3.11
C TYR A 232 4.29 -8.57 2.56
N ALA A 233 4.29 -9.53 1.62
CA ALA A 233 3.10 -10.12 1.02
C ALA A 233 2.05 -9.10 0.52
N TRP A 234 2.50 -8.18 -0.32
CA TRP A 234 1.61 -7.19 -0.92
C TRP A 234 0.66 -7.82 -1.93
N SER A 235 -0.60 -7.38 -1.90
CA SER A 235 -1.56 -7.75 -2.94
C SER A 235 -1.13 -7.22 -4.31
N LYS A 236 -1.54 -7.91 -5.39
CA LYS A 236 -1.33 -7.44 -6.78
C LYS A 236 -1.80 -6.00 -7.00
N ARG A 237 -2.93 -5.63 -6.37
CA ARG A 237 -3.46 -4.26 -6.42
C ARG A 237 -2.49 -3.25 -5.81
N GLN A 238 -1.96 -3.54 -4.62
CA GLN A 238 -1.01 -2.65 -3.94
C GLN A 238 0.29 -2.51 -4.74
N THR A 239 0.85 -3.61 -5.23
CA THR A 239 2.07 -3.60 -6.05
C THR A 239 1.88 -2.76 -7.32
N ASN A 240 0.74 -2.92 -8.00
CA ASN A 240 0.41 -2.13 -9.19
C ASN A 240 0.20 -0.64 -8.87
N GLN A 241 -0.41 -0.30 -7.72
CA GLN A 241 -0.55 1.09 -7.27
C GLN A 241 0.81 1.74 -7.05
N VAL A 242 1.74 1.08 -6.34
CA VAL A 242 3.10 1.61 -6.13
C VAL A 242 3.84 1.76 -7.45
N ARG A 243 3.76 0.75 -8.33
CA ARG A 243 4.36 0.81 -9.67
C ARG A 243 3.83 1.97 -10.48
N ARG A 244 2.52 2.25 -10.41
CA ARG A 244 1.90 3.42 -11.06
C ARG A 244 2.43 4.72 -10.46
N THR A 245 2.43 4.86 -9.13
CA THR A 245 2.94 6.06 -8.45
C THR A 245 4.39 6.36 -8.86
N LEU A 246 5.24 5.35 -8.99
CA LEU A 246 6.61 5.50 -9.49
C LEU A 246 6.66 6.06 -10.92
N LYS A 247 5.81 5.58 -11.83
CA LYS A 247 5.72 6.12 -13.20
C LYS A 247 5.25 7.58 -13.21
N VAL A 248 4.25 7.92 -12.39
CA VAL A 248 3.77 9.31 -12.32
C VAL A 248 4.85 10.23 -11.76
N LEU A 249 5.60 9.81 -10.73
CA LEU A 249 6.72 10.58 -10.19
C LEU A 249 7.75 10.93 -11.26
N GLN A 250 8.08 9.99 -12.13
CA GLN A 250 9.02 10.25 -13.22
C GLN A 250 8.46 11.24 -14.26
N LEU A 251 7.16 11.22 -14.54
CA LEU A 251 6.52 12.19 -15.45
C LEU A 251 6.51 13.60 -14.87
N VAL A 252 6.23 13.72 -13.56
CA VAL A 252 6.16 15.01 -12.88
C VAL A 252 7.55 15.60 -12.63
N PHE A 253 8.55 14.74 -12.36
CA PHE A 253 9.92 15.14 -12.09
C PHE A 253 10.89 14.53 -13.12
N PRO A 254 10.93 15.06 -14.36
CA PRO A 254 11.83 14.59 -15.40
C PRO A 254 13.27 15.05 -15.10
N GLY A 255 13.96 14.33 -14.22
CA GLY A 255 15.34 14.62 -13.83
C GLY A 255 16.30 13.47 -14.16
N ALA A 256 17.49 13.81 -14.66
CA ALA A 256 18.53 12.85 -15.03
C ALA A 256 19.12 12.06 -13.83
N ASN A 257 18.80 12.39 -12.58
CA ASN A 257 19.36 11.71 -11.42
C ASN A 257 18.41 10.70 -10.76
N LEU A 258 17.15 10.58 -11.20
CA LEU A 258 16.13 9.65 -10.66
C LEU A 258 16.06 9.57 -9.12
N ARG A 259 16.49 10.64 -8.42
CA ARG A 259 16.39 10.79 -6.98
C ARG A 259 15.21 11.70 -6.68
N PHE A 260 14.39 11.31 -5.72
CA PHE A 260 13.14 11.99 -5.40
C PHE A 260 13.16 12.48 -3.96
N ARG A 261 12.75 13.72 -3.73
CA ARG A 261 12.58 14.24 -2.38
C ARG A 261 11.31 13.67 -1.75
N ALA A 262 11.36 13.39 -0.46
CA ALA A 262 10.20 12.88 0.27
C ALA A 262 9.03 13.89 0.30
N SER A 263 9.32 15.19 0.31
CA SER A 263 8.32 16.27 0.17
C SER A 263 7.57 16.22 -1.17
N ASP A 264 8.29 16.04 -2.28
CA ASP A 264 7.73 15.91 -3.63
C ASP A 264 6.80 14.68 -3.73
N ILE A 265 7.21 13.55 -3.14
CA ILE A 265 6.40 12.32 -3.13
C ILE A 265 5.13 12.50 -2.27
N LEU A 266 5.19 13.30 -1.19
CA LEU A 266 4.01 13.61 -0.37
C LEU A 266 3.01 14.51 -1.11
N ALA A 267 3.51 15.43 -1.95
CA ALA A 267 2.67 16.30 -2.78
C ALA A 267 1.85 15.51 -3.80
N MET A 268 2.28 14.28 -4.17
CA MET A 268 1.57 13.42 -5.13
C MET A 268 0.09 13.13 -4.82
N ARG A 269 -0.35 13.34 -3.58
CA ARG A 269 -1.78 13.21 -3.22
C ARG A 269 -2.67 14.11 -4.05
N SER A 270 -2.18 15.27 -4.50
CA SER A 270 -2.96 16.19 -5.33
C SER A 270 -3.17 15.68 -6.76
N TYR A 271 -2.34 14.74 -7.24
CA TYR A 271 -2.36 14.30 -8.64
C TYR A 271 -2.96 12.90 -8.84
N ASP A 272 -2.95 12.02 -7.83
CA ASP A 272 -3.53 10.67 -7.93
C ASP A 272 -4.10 10.20 -6.57
N ASP A 273 -5.43 10.20 -6.44
CA ASP A 273 -6.16 9.67 -5.28
C ASP A 273 -5.88 8.18 -5.02
N GLY A 274 -5.42 7.45 -6.06
CA GLY A 274 -5.03 6.05 -5.96
C GLY A 274 -3.58 5.82 -5.53
N SER A 275 -2.82 6.88 -5.25
CA SER A 275 -1.38 6.80 -4.97
C SER A 275 -1.07 6.14 -3.63
N ASN A 276 -0.12 5.19 -3.64
CA ASN A 276 0.37 4.55 -2.43
C ASN A 276 1.69 5.17 -1.99
N ILE A 277 1.62 6.40 -1.51
CA ILE A 277 2.77 7.25 -1.19
C ILE A 277 3.70 6.60 -0.18
N ARG A 278 3.16 6.05 0.92
CA ARG A 278 3.99 5.47 1.98
C ARG A 278 4.80 4.29 1.46
N SER A 279 4.16 3.40 0.72
CA SER A 279 4.83 2.22 0.15
C SER A 279 5.78 2.60 -0.99
N THR A 280 5.54 3.71 -1.68
CA THR A 280 6.44 4.27 -2.69
C THR A 280 7.70 4.85 -2.06
N ILE A 281 7.57 5.59 -0.96
CA ILE A 281 8.71 6.08 -0.17
C ILE A 281 9.59 4.92 0.28
N GLU A 282 8.98 3.86 0.84
CA GLU A 282 9.68 2.66 1.30
C GLU A 282 10.45 1.93 0.17
N VAL A 283 9.88 1.86 -1.05
CA VAL A 283 10.57 1.26 -2.21
C VAL A 283 11.72 2.14 -2.71
N LEU A 284 11.55 3.47 -2.70
CA LEU A 284 12.59 4.41 -3.10
C LEU A 284 13.73 4.47 -2.07
N GLU A 285 13.42 4.29 -0.79
CA GLU A 285 14.39 4.16 0.30
C GLU A 285 15.24 2.91 0.11
N ASP A 286 14.64 1.74 -0.15
CA ASP A 286 15.38 0.50 -0.45
C ASP A 286 16.27 0.61 -1.68
N ALA A 287 15.79 1.35 -2.69
CA ALA A 287 16.52 1.60 -3.92
C ALA A 287 17.64 2.65 -3.74
N GLY A 288 17.73 3.34 -2.60
CA GLY A 288 18.67 4.45 -2.41
C GLY A 288 18.37 5.68 -3.29
N LEU A 289 17.14 5.80 -3.78
CA LEU A 289 16.67 6.88 -4.65
C LEU A 289 15.88 7.95 -3.87
N LEU A 290 15.65 7.76 -2.57
CA LEU A 290 14.97 8.72 -1.71
C LEU A 290 15.97 9.76 -1.14
N ILE A 291 15.67 11.04 -1.33
CA ILE A 291 16.24 12.13 -0.56
C ILE A 291 15.25 12.47 0.53
N ASP A 292 15.53 12.03 1.76
CA ASP A 292 14.65 12.32 2.88
C ASP A 292 14.86 13.75 3.40
N ASP A 293 14.17 14.70 2.76
CA ASP A 293 14.13 16.12 3.13
C ASP A 293 13.01 16.43 4.13
N ARG A 294 12.35 15.40 4.71
CA ARG A 294 11.30 15.62 5.70
C ARG A 294 11.91 16.15 6.98
N VAL A 295 11.76 17.45 7.18
CA VAL A 295 11.97 18.05 8.51
C VAL A 295 10.99 17.42 9.49
N PRO A 296 11.44 16.91 10.66
CA PRO A 296 10.57 16.32 11.67
C PRO A 296 9.38 17.22 12.00
N SER A 297 8.19 16.64 12.17
CA SER A 297 6.96 17.43 12.35
C SER A 297 7.02 18.39 13.54
N PHE A 298 7.75 18.01 14.59
CA PHE A 298 7.96 18.84 15.75
C PHE A 298 8.81 20.07 15.42
N THR A 299 9.88 19.93 14.64
CA THR A 299 10.74 21.05 14.22
C THR A 299 9.96 22.06 13.38
N LYS A 300 9.19 21.60 12.37
CA LYS A 300 8.31 22.51 11.58
C LYS A 300 7.26 23.20 12.45
N LEU A 301 6.67 22.46 13.39
CA LEU A 301 5.68 23.01 14.32
C LEU A 301 6.31 24.10 15.21
N PHE A 302 7.50 23.82 15.73
CA PHE A 302 8.24 24.71 16.61
C PHE A 302 8.56 26.01 15.89
N GLU A 303 9.20 25.95 14.72
CA GLU A 303 9.55 27.11 13.90
C GLU A 303 8.31 27.98 13.62
N ARG A 304 7.21 27.36 13.15
CA ARG A 304 5.96 28.09 12.91
C ARG A 304 5.42 28.80 14.17
N LYS A 305 5.66 28.25 15.35
CA LYS A 305 5.18 28.82 16.62
C LYS A 305 6.13 29.85 17.22
N THR A 306 7.40 29.82 16.86
CA THR A 306 8.42 30.75 17.40
C THR A 306 8.86 31.80 16.38
N HIS A 307 8.48 31.70 15.11
CA HIS A 307 8.90 32.63 14.04
C HIS A 307 8.45 34.09 14.27
N ALA A 308 7.41 34.34 15.05
CA ALA A 308 6.99 35.72 15.37
C ALA A 308 7.79 36.32 16.55
N LEU A 309 8.57 35.51 17.27
CA LEU A 309 9.31 35.96 18.45
C LEU A 309 10.55 36.76 18.05
N PRO A 310 10.90 37.80 18.84
CA PRO A 310 12.10 38.60 18.61
C PRO A 310 13.37 37.76 18.86
N GLU A 311 14.43 38.13 18.15
CA GLU A 311 15.80 37.75 18.51
C GLU A 311 16.20 38.58 19.74
N PRO A 312 16.74 38.04 20.85
CA PRO A 312 17.34 36.72 21.11
C PRO A 312 16.42 35.59 21.63
N MET A 313 15.13 35.84 21.92
CA MET A 313 14.26 34.83 22.53
C MET A 313 14.07 33.59 21.66
N ARG A 314 14.04 33.79 20.33
CA ARG A 314 13.96 32.68 19.37
C ARG A 314 15.16 31.74 19.47
N SER A 315 16.39 32.24 19.36
CA SER A 315 17.60 31.41 19.50
C SER A 315 17.70 30.71 20.85
N GLN A 316 17.26 31.36 21.93
CA GLN A 316 17.23 30.75 23.26
C GLN A 316 16.25 29.57 23.34
N LEU A 317 15.06 29.70 22.72
CA LEU A 317 14.09 28.62 22.63
C LEU A 317 14.57 27.49 21.71
N GLU A 318 15.23 27.80 20.59
CA GLU A 318 15.84 26.81 19.69
C GLU A 318 16.94 26.01 20.39
N LEU A 319 17.83 26.67 21.12
CA LEU A 319 18.84 26.01 21.96
C LEU A 319 18.20 25.07 22.99
N TRP A 320 17.12 25.51 23.64
CA TRP A 320 16.37 24.65 24.57
C TRP A 320 15.77 23.43 23.87
N ARG A 321 15.14 23.62 22.70
CA ARG A 321 14.57 22.53 21.89
C ARG A 321 15.64 21.51 21.53
N ASP A 322 16.79 21.96 21.01
CA ASP A 322 17.85 21.07 20.52
C ASP A 322 18.43 20.24 21.67
N ILE A 323 18.74 20.86 22.81
CA ILE A 323 19.23 20.15 24.00
C ILE A 323 18.16 19.19 24.56
N MET A 324 16.87 19.53 24.42
CA MET A 324 15.77 18.66 24.88
C MET A 324 15.57 17.44 23.99
N VAL A 325 15.63 17.62 22.67
CA VAL A 325 15.38 16.57 21.69
C VAL A 325 16.60 15.69 21.49
N ASP A 326 17.77 16.28 21.31
CA ASP A 326 19.01 15.56 20.97
C ASP A 326 19.85 15.21 22.21
N GLY A 327 19.48 15.76 23.37
CA GLY A 327 20.26 15.65 24.59
C GLY A 327 21.51 16.53 24.57
N SER A 328 22.28 16.46 25.65
CA SER A 328 23.57 17.15 25.72
C SER A 328 24.56 16.44 26.62
N LYS A 329 25.79 16.28 26.12
CA LYS A 329 26.95 15.80 26.90
C LYS A 329 27.64 16.93 27.66
N THR A 330 27.44 18.19 27.26
CA THR A 330 27.93 19.36 27.98
C THR A 330 26.90 19.83 29.01
N PRO A 331 27.33 20.48 30.11
CA PRO A 331 26.40 21.03 31.10
C PRO A 331 25.34 21.98 30.47
N PRO A 332 24.05 21.86 30.86
CA PRO A 332 23.51 20.84 31.75
C PRO A 332 23.37 19.50 31.02
N ARG A 333 24.05 18.47 31.53
CA ARG A 333 24.02 17.12 30.93
C ARG A 333 22.59 16.61 30.95
N ARG A 334 22.10 16.15 29.80
CA ARG A 334 20.71 15.72 29.64
C ARG A 334 20.63 14.62 28.61
N GLN A 335 19.79 13.62 28.91
CA GLN A 335 19.43 12.60 27.94
C GLN A 335 18.35 13.13 26.99
N PRO A 336 18.35 12.68 25.72
CA PRO A 336 17.26 12.94 24.77
C PRO A 336 15.89 12.69 25.41
N ARG A 337 14.93 13.59 25.21
CA ARG A 337 13.55 13.41 25.65
C ARG A 337 12.64 13.10 24.47
N ASP A 338 11.58 12.36 24.76
CA ASP A 338 10.51 12.13 23.80
C ASP A 338 9.91 13.46 23.31
N THR A 339 9.79 13.60 21.99
CA THR A 339 9.33 14.84 21.35
C THR A 339 7.94 15.29 21.81
N MET A 340 7.07 14.37 22.23
CA MET A 340 5.74 14.73 22.76
C MET A 340 5.87 15.46 24.10
N THR A 341 6.86 15.08 24.92
CA THR A 341 7.16 15.76 26.19
C THR A 341 7.67 17.18 25.94
N VAL A 342 8.61 17.34 25.00
CA VAL A 342 9.14 18.65 24.63
C VAL A 342 8.02 19.55 24.06
N LYS A 343 7.18 18.98 23.19
CA LYS A 343 6.00 19.65 22.63
C LYS A 343 5.02 20.10 23.71
N GLY A 344 4.74 19.25 24.71
CA GLY A 344 3.88 19.61 25.85
C GLY A 344 4.43 20.79 26.65
N GLN A 345 5.74 20.78 26.94
CA GLN A 345 6.40 21.88 27.64
C GLN A 345 6.42 23.17 26.81
N MET A 346 6.67 23.08 25.50
CA MET A 346 6.61 24.20 24.56
C MET A 346 5.23 24.86 24.60
N TYR A 347 4.14 24.08 24.47
CA TYR A 347 2.79 24.63 24.59
C TYR A 347 2.48 25.21 25.96
N GLY A 348 3.11 24.68 27.02
CA GLY A 348 3.00 25.21 28.37
C GLY A 348 3.59 26.63 28.50
N ILE A 349 4.77 26.89 27.92
CA ILE A 349 5.50 28.15 28.11
C ILE A 349 5.17 29.23 27.07
N LEU A 350 4.80 28.84 25.84
CA LEU A 350 4.60 29.79 24.75
C LEU A 350 3.58 30.90 25.05
N PRO A 351 2.41 30.63 25.67
CA PRO A 351 1.43 31.69 25.95
C PRO A 351 2.00 32.83 26.81
N ALA A 352 2.80 32.48 27.82
CA ALA A 352 3.43 33.44 28.71
C ALA A 352 4.55 34.22 27.99
N ILE A 353 5.35 33.54 27.17
CA ILE A 353 6.39 34.18 26.35
C ILE A 353 5.78 35.16 25.34
N THR A 354 4.70 34.77 24.65
CA THR A 354 4.00 35.67 23.73
C THR A 354 3.47 36.90 24.45
N ARG A 355 2.82 36.73 25.61
CA ARG A 355 2.36 37.87 26.41
C ARG A 355 3.50 38.81 26.79
N TRP A 356 4.65 38.28 27.22
CA TRP A 356 5.80 39.12 27.54
C TRP A 356 6.32 39.89 26.33
N VAL A 357 6.29 39.29 25.14
CA VAL A 357 6.65 40.00 23.89
C VAL A 357 5.65 41.12 23.59
N ASP A 358 4.36 40.87 23.77
CA ASP A 358 3.31 41.89 23.61
C ASP A 358 3.47 43.04 24.61
N ASP A 359 3.94 42.74 25.83
CA ASP A 359 4.31 43.71 26.88
C ASP A 359 5.67 44.41 26.60
N GLY A 360 6.30 44.15 25.45
CA GLY A 360 7.54 44.80 25.00
C GLY A 360 8.84 44.14 25.47
N ARG A 361 8.80 42.93 26.07
CA ARG A 361 10.02 42.19 26.45
C ARG A 361 10.68 41.58 25.22
N THR A 362 11.98 41.86 25.05
CA THR A 362 12.76 41.37 23.90
C THR A 362 13.70 40.21 24.25
N SER A 363 13.93 39.88 25.52
CA SER A 363 14.88 38.85 25.96
C SER A 363 14.40 38.10 27.20
N LEU A 364 14.66 36.78 27.26
CA LEU A 364 14.36 35.97 28.46
C LEU A 364 15.30 36.26 29.63
N ALA A 365 16.44 36.93 29.40
CA ALA A 365 17.39 37.26 30.46
C ALA A 365 16.84 38.28 31.47
N GLY A 366 15.89 39.12 31.06
CA GLY A 366 15.24 40.13 31.92
C GLY A 366 13.99 39.64 32.66
N ILE A 367 13.64 38.35 32.55
CA ILE A 367 12.45 37.78 33.18
C ILE A 367 12.76 37.42 34.64
N SER A 368 12.01 38.04 35.56
CA SER A 368 12.11 37.85 37.00
C SER A 368 11.25 36.69 37.52
N THR A 369 11.40 36.36 38.81
CA THR A 369 10.53 35.39 39.49
C THR A 369 9.09 35.88 39.53
N GLU A 370 8.89 37.18 39.73
CA GLU A 370 7.61 37.87 39.78
C GLU A 370 6.90 37.81 38.42
N ASP A 371 7.63 38.02 37.32
CA ASP A 371 7.08 37.91 35.96
C ASP A 371 6.55 36.50 35.68
N ILE A 372 7.25 35.46 36.17
CA ILE A 372 6.80 34.07 36.04
C ILE A 372 5.56 33.83 36.91
N LEU A 373 5.58 34.26 38.17
CA LEU A 373 4.43 34.09 39.07
C LEU A 373 3.17 34.77 38.51
N ALA A 374 3.31 35.95 37.91
CA ALA A 374 2.22 36.69 37.26
C ALA A 374 1.74 36.06 35.95
N ALA A 375 2.49 35.13 35.37
CA ALA A 375 2.13 34.43 34.13
C ALA A 375 1.54 33.03 34.38
N LEU A 376 1.75 32.46 35.57
CA LEU A 376 1.26 31.12 35.90
C LEU A 376 -0.28 31.11 35.98
N PRO A 377 -0.96 30.19 35.29
CA PRO A 377 -2.42 30.09 35.35
C PRO A 377 -2.89 29.52 36.69
N ASP A 378 -4.17 29.75 37.00
CA ASP A 378 -4.82 29.21 38.21
C ASP A 378 -5.06 27.69 38.12
N ASP A 379 -5.31 27.17 36.90
CA ASP A 379 -5.50 25.73 36.70
C ASP A 379 -4.23 24.95 37.10
N PRO A 380 -4.28 24.04 38.10
CA PRO A 380 -3.09 23.39 38.63
C PRO A 380 -2.32 22.57 37.59
N SER A 381 -3.00 21.97 36.63
CA SER A 381 -2.39 21.12 35.61
C SER A 381 -1.65 21.95 34.56
N ARG A 382 -2.26 23.02 34.07
CA ARG A 382 -1.60 23.99 33.19
C ARG A 382 -0.46 24.69 33.92
N ARG A 383 -0.65 25.05 35.19
CA ARG A 383 0.40 25.64 36.05
C ARG A 383 1.61 24.73 36.17
N HIS A 384 1.39 23.44 36.48
CA HIS A 384 2.46 22.45 36.56
C HIS A 384 3.21 22.33 35.23
N THR A 385 2.48 22.22 34.12
CA THR A 385 3.07 22.06 32.78
C THR A 385 3.91 23.27 32.38
N MET A 386 3.38 24.47 32.61
CA MET A 386 4.07 25.73 32.33
C MET A 386 5.33 25.87 33.20
N LEU A 387 5.23 25.66 34.52
CA LEU A 387 6.38 25.77 35.42
C LEU A 387 7.44 24.70 35.14
N LEU A 388 7.03 23.47 34.79
CA LEU A 388 7.96 22.42 34.36
C LEU A 388 8.71 22.81 33.08
N GLY A 389 8.00 23.41 32.12
CA GLY A 389 8.59 23.94 30.90
C GLY A 389 9.57 25.09 31.19
N PHE A 390 9.18 26.06 32.01
CA PHE A 390 10.06 27.18 32.37
C PHE A 390 11.29 26.72 33.14
N ARG A 391 11.14 25.81 34.12
CA ARG A 391 12.28 25.25 34.84
C ARG A 391 13.22 24.55 33.88
N SER A 392 12.68 23.78 32.94
CA SER A 392 13.52 23.17 31.91
C SER A 392 14.25 24.20 31.04
N LEU A 393 13.58 25.29 30.65
CA LEU A 393 14.12 26.35 29.83
C LEU A 393 15.26 27.09 30.56
N PHE A 394 14.96 27.66 31.73
CA PHE A 394 15.92 28.47 32.47
C PHE A 394 17.10 27.66 33.03
N THR A 395 16.90 26.40 33.41
CA THR A 395 18.03 25.52 33.75
C THR A 395 18.97 25.32 32.56
N ILE A 396 18.44 25.16 31.34
CA ILE A 396 19.24 25.03 30.12
C ILE A 396 19.95 26.34 29.78
N LEU A 397 19.23 27.46 29.78
CA LEU A 397 19.78 28.77 29.47
C LEU A 397 20.88 29.16 30.46
N ARG A 398 20.69 28.90 31.76
CA ARG A 398 21.69 29.15 32.80
C ARG A 398 22.93 28.28 32.58
N GLY A 399 22.75 26.98 32.32
CA GLY A 399 23.86 26.07 32.08
C GLY A 399 24.67 26.41 30.81
N ARG A 400 24.03 27.03 29.82
CA ARG A 400 24.67 27.55 28.60
C ARG A 400 25.08 29.03 28.69
N LYS A 401 25.04 29.62 29.89
CA LYS A 401 25.44 31.01 30.19
C LYS A 401 24.68 32.07 29.36
N GLN A 402 23.46 31.75 28.93
CA GLN A 402 22.55 32.69 28.24
C GLN A 402 21.77 33.57 29.23
N VAL A 403 21.62 33.10 30.47
CA VAL A 403 21.06 33.86 31.60
C VAL A 403 21.95 33.65 32.83
N PHE A 404 22.00 34.65 33.71
CA PHE A 404 22.82 34.60 34.92
C PHE A 404 22.17 33.77 36.04
N THR A 405 20.87 33.96 36.25
CA THR A 405 20.09 33.32 37.31
C THR A 405 18.93 32.51 36.72
N ASP A 406 18.54 31.41 37.38
CA ASP A 406 17.31 30.68 37.03
C ASP A 406 16.16 31.21 37.92
N PRO A 407 15.23 32.02 37.37
CA PRO A 407 14.11 32.63 38.12
C PRO A 407 13.08 31.59 38.62
N THR A 408 13.19 30.33 38.22
CA THR A 408 12.25 29.28 38.65
C THR A 408 12.68 28.54 39.91
N ASN A 409 13.90 28.78 40.39
CA ASN A 409 14.46 28.07 41.56
C ASN A 409 13.67 28.35 42.85
N ALA A 410 13.20 29.59 43.03
CA ALA A 410 12.43 30.00 44.20
C ALA A 410 10.98 29.51 44.17
N ILE A 411 10.48 29.03 43.02
CA ILE A 411 9.07 28.65 42.84
C ILE A 411 8.93 27.14 43.07
N PRO A 412 8.17 26.66 44.07
CA PRO A 412 7.99 25.23 44.27
C PRO A 412 7.19 24.60 43.12
N LEU A 413 7.67 23.46 42.61
CA LEU A 413 6.93 22.69 41.59
C LEU A 413 5.92 21.79 42.29
N ARG A 414 4.67 22.24 42.34
CA ARG A 414 3.56 21.42 42.81
C ARG A 414 3.18 20.39 41.75
N GLY A 415 2.83 19.18 42.18
CA GLY A 415 2.36 18.14 41.27
C GLY A 415 1.07 18.57 40.54
N PRO A 416 0.79 18.02 39.34
CA PRO A 416 -0.45 18.31 38.64
C PRO A 416 -1.65 17.79 39.45
N ARG A 417 -2.83 18.42 39.27
CA ARG A 417 -4.07 17.88 39.83
C ARG A 417 -4.28 16.49 39.22
N ARG A 418 -4.24 15.46 40.05
CA ARG A 418 -4.54 14.09 39.62
C ARG A 418 -6.07 14.00 39.47
N ASN A 419 -6.54 13.54 38.30
CA ASN A 419 -7.97 13.28 38.12
C ASN A 419 -8.41 12.16 39.08
N THR A 420 -9.55 12.37 39.75
CA THR A 420 -10.22 11.31 40.51
C THR A 420 -10.68 10.24 39.51
N PRO A 421 -10.26 8.97 39.68
CA PRO A 421 -10.82 7.87 38.92
C PRO A 421 -12.34 7.84 39.06
N LEU A 422 -13.08 7.65 37.98
CA LEU A 422 -14.53 7.49 38.03
C LEU A 422 -14.92 6.23 37.26
N PRO A 423 -15.94 5.48 37.73
CA PRO A 423 -16.47 4.35 36.99
C PRO A 423 -17.05 4.82 35.66
N MET A 424 -17.08 3.92 34.68
CA MET A 424 -17.70 4.19 33.39
C MET A 424 -19.18 3.79 33.40
N GLU A 425 -19.97 4.43 32.54
CA GLU A 425 -21.34 4.01 32.28
C GLU A 425 -21.38 2.57 31.74
N PRO A 426 -22.08 1.62 32.41
CA PRO A 426 -22.09 0.21 32.02
C PRO A 426 -22.61 -0.03 30.59
N THR A 427 -23.53 0.82 30.10
CA THR A 427 -24.05 0.77 28.73
C THR A 427 -22.96 1.03 27.70
N ALA A 428 -22.13 2.06 27.91
CA ALA A 428 -21.02 2.40 27.02
C ALA A 428 -19.99 1.25 26.90
N ILE A 429 -19.74 0.53 28.00
CA ILE A 429 -18.85 -0.64 27.98
C ILE A 429 -19.49 -1.78 27.16
N ARG A 430 -20.78 -2.08 27.41
CA ARG A 430 -21.51 -3.13 26.69
C ARG A 430 -21.56 -2.87 25.20
N ASP A 431 -21.89 -1.65 24.79
CA ASP A 431 -21.98 -1.26 23.38
C ASP A 431 -20.61 -1.38 22.69
N ALA A 432 -19.54 -0.94 23.36
CA ALA A 432 -18.18 -1.08 22.83
C ALA A 432 -17.72 -2.54 22.73
N LEU A 433 -18.17 -3.42 23.63
CA LEU A 433 -17.88 -4.85 23.59
C LEU A 433 -18.64 -5.61 22.49
N VAL A 434 -19.81 -5.13 22.06
CA VAL A 434 -20.65 -5.75 21.01
C VAL A 434 -20.48 -5.02 19.67
N ASN A 435 -19.48 -4.14 19.56
CA ASN A 435 -19.20 -3.41 18.32
C ASN A 435 -19.01 -4.35 17.13
N PRO A 436 -19.61 -4.07 15.96
CA PRO A 436 -19.49 -4.91 14.78
C PRO A 436 -18.06 -4.98 14.20
N ASP A 437 -17.19 -4.00 14.51
CA ASP A 437 -15.77 -4.09 14.18
C ASP A 437 -15.06 -5.01 15.19
N PRO A 438 -14.60 -6.20 14.76
CA PRO A 438 -13.96 -7.17 15.66
C PRO A 438 -12.67 -6.64 16.28
N ALA A 439 -11.98 -5.68 15.64
CA ALA A 439 -10.80 -5.05 16.21
C ALA A 439 -11.15 -4.20 17.43
N ILE A 440 -12.25 -3.44 17.34
CA ILE A 440 -12.77 -2.63 18.45
C ILE A 440 -13.20 -3.56 19.59
N ALA A 441 -14.03 -4.55 19.29
CA ALA A 441 -14.54 -5.47 20.30
C ALA A 441 -13.39 -6.19 21.05
N LEU A 442 -12.39 -6.71 20.33
CA LEU A 442 -11.22 -7.34 20.93
C LEU A 442 -10.42 -6.34 21.80
N ALA A 443 -10.05 -5.18 21.26
CA ALA A 443 -9.24 -4.21 22.00
C ALA A 443 -9.96 -3.72 23.27
N VAL A 444 -11.26 -3.42 23.18
CA VAL A 444 -12.10 -3.06 24.32
C VAL A 444 -12.11 -4.19 25.34
N SER A 445 -12.28 -5.45 24.92
CA SER A 445 -12.29 -6.59 25.84
C SER A 445 -10.95 -6.82 26.54
N LEU A 446 -9.82 -6.66 25.85
CA LEU A 446 -8.49 -6.75 26.46
C LEU A 446 -8.31 -5.72 27.58
N VAL A 447 -8.82 -4.51 27.39
CA VAL A 447 -8.74 -3.46 28.41
C VAL A 447 -9.80 -3.65 29.51
N ALA A 448 -11.05 -3.92 29.15
CA ALA A 448 -12.13 -4.06 30.12
C ALA A 448 -11.95 -5.26 31.07
N PHE A 449 -11.31 -6.35 30.62
CA PHE A 449 -11.10 -7.54 31.45
C PHE A 449 -9.70 -7.61 32.07
N HIS A 450 -8.67 -7.12 31.39
CA HIS A 450 -7.27 -7.24 31.84
C HIS A 450 -6.60 -5.90 32.13
N ALA A 451 -7.38 -4.82 32.07
CA ALA A 451 -6.94 -3.45 32.33
C ALA A 451 -5.76 -3.01 31.46
N LEU A 452 -5.43 -3.63 30.32
CA LEU A 452 -4.22 -3.31 29.55
C LEU A 452 -4.15 -1.83 29.12
N THR A 453 -2.94 -1.28 29.02
CA THR A 453 -2.73 0.07 28.46
C THR A 453 -2.87 0.07 26.95
N THR A 454 -3.13 1.22 26.34
CA THR A 454 -3.13 1.40 24.88
C THR A 454 -1.84 0.88 24.23
N GLN A 455 -0.70 1.17 24.84
CA GLN A 455 0.60 0.76 24.31
C GLN A 455 0.77 -0.75 24.38
N GLN A 456 0.36 -1.38 25.49
CA GLN A 456 0.38 -2.85 25.62
C GLN A 456 -0.47 -3.48 24.52
N VAL A 457 -1.74 -3.07 24.39
CA VAL A 457 -2.67 -3.60 23.35
C VAL A 457 -2.10 -3.47 21.94
N GLN A 458 -1.38 -2.39 21.62
CA GLN A 458 -0.76 -2.18 20.32
C GLN A 458 0.43 -3.10 20.02
N HIS A 459 1.14 -3.52 21.06
CA HIS A 459 2.38 -4.28 20.91
C HIS A 459 2.22 -5.77 21.19
N ILE A 460 0.99 -6.25 21.51
CA ILE A 460 0.71 -7.68 21.58
C ILE A 460 0.99 -8.29 20.20
N GLN A 461 1.82 -9.34 20.18
CA GLN A 461 2.07 -10.17 19.03
C GLN A 461 1.23 -11.45 19.08
N LEU A 462 1.07 -12.09 17.93
CA LEU A 462 0.39 -13.39 17.84
C LEU A 462 1.07 -14.45 18.72
N THR A 463 2.41 -14.39 18.81
CA THR A 463 3.24 -15.30 19.62
C THR A 463 3.15 -15.05 21.13
N ASP A 464 2.58 -13.91 21.55
CA ASP A 464 2.41 -13.61 22.97
C ASP A 464 1.21 -14.36 23.57
N ILE A 465 0.32 -14.90 22.73
CA ILE A 465 -0.85 -15.66 23.17
C ILE A 465 -0.55 -17.16 23.09
N ILE A 466 -0.45 -17.80 24.26
CA ILE A 466 -0.08 -19.21 24.42
C ILE A 466 -1.13 -19.89 25.28
N ASP A 467 -1.81 -20.90 24.75
CA ASP A 467 -2.83 -21.70 25.46
C ASP A 467 -3.90 -20.87 26.19
N GLY A 468 -4.36 -19.79 25.54
CA GLY A 468 -5.35 -18.88 26.13
C GLY A 468 -4.81 -17.98 27.24
N ARG A 469 -3.50 -17.84 27.38
CA ARG A 469 -2.82 -16.87 28.26
C ARG A 469 -2.06 -15.85 27.43
N LEU A 470 -2.05 -14.60 27.88
CA LEU A 470 -1.24 -13.54 27.31
C LEU A 470 0.06 -13.40 28.10
N ARG A 471 1.19 -13.56 27.42
CA ARG A 471 2.53 -13.27 27.94
C ARG A 471 2.80 -11.76 27.85
N MET A 472 3.17 -11.16 28.96
CA MET A 472 3.53 -9.75 29.04
C MET A 472 5.05 -9.56 28.91
N PRO A 473 5.53 -8.36 28.50
CA PRO A 473 6.96 -8.06 28.41
C PRO A 473 7.70 -8.17 29.75
N ASP A 474 7.00 -8.00 30.87
CA ASP A 474 7.50 -8.18 32.23
C ASP A 474 7.41 -9.64 32.71
N VAL A 475 7.30 -10.60 31.78
CA VAL A 475 7.29 -12.06 31.99
C VAL A 475 6.02 -12.59 32.68
N ARG A 476 5.08 -11.73 33.08
CA ARG A 476 3.80 -12.15 33.66
C ARG A 476 2.90 -12.83 32.63
N PHE A 477 2.12 -13.82 33.08
CA PHE A 477 1.10 -14.47 32.27
C PHE A 477 -0.30 -14.08 32.76
N ILE A 478 -1.13 -13.56 31.87
CA ILE A 478 -2.52 -13.18 32.14
C ILE A 478 -3.44 -14.21 31.50
N PRO A 479 -4.18 -15.03 32.28
CA PRO A 479 -5.19 -15.92 31.73
C PRO A 479 -6.30 -15.10 31.04
N LEU A 480 -6.58 -15.38 29.76
CA LEU A 480 -7.58 -14.63 29.01
C LEU A 480 -8.99 -15.00 29.45
N ALA A 481 -9.78 -13.99 29.80
CA ALA A 481 -11.17 -14.16 30.19
C ALA A 481 -11.97 -14.78 29.03
N LYS A 482 -12.99 -15.59 29.35
CA LYS A 482 -13.83 -16.25 28.32
C LYS A 482 -14.39 -15.24 27.29
N PRO A 483 -14.92 -14.06 27.67
CA PRO A 483 -15.38 -13.07 26.70
C PRO A 483 -14.29 -12.50 25.77
N VAL A 484 -13.04 -12.46 26.24
CA VAL A 484 -11.87 -12.02 25.46
C VAL A 484 -11.50 -13.09 24.45
N ARG A 485 -11.49 -14.38 24.84
CA ARG A 485 -11.21 -15.51 23.94
C ARG A 485 -12.18 -15.59 22.76
N VAL A 486 -13.47 -15.33 22.99
CA VAL A 486 -14.49 -15.28 21.93
C VAL A 486 -14.17 -14.18 20.90
N ARG A 487 -13.86 -12.97 21.38
CA ARG A 487 -13.53 -11.82 20.51
C ARG A 487 -12.18 -11.97 19.83
N LEU A 488 -11.24 -12.63 20.49
CA LEU A 488 -9.95 -12.99 19.92
C LEU A 488 -10.15 -13.91 18.72
N SER A 489 -10.97 -14.96 18.86
CA SER A 489 -11.30 -15.85 17.74
C SER A 489 -11.92 -15.07 16.58
N ALA A 490 -12.95 -14.28 16.83
CA ALA A 490 -13.62 -13.49 15.79
C ALA A 490 -12.67 -12.51 15.08
N TRP A 491 -11.75 -11.89 15.83
CA TRP A 491 -10.71 -11.04 15.24
C TRP A 491 -9.70 -11.84 14.41
N LEU A 492 -9.23 -12.99 14.90
CA LEU A 492 -8.28 -13.82 14.17
C LEU A 492 -8.90 -14.34 12.86
N ASP A 493 -10.17 -14.73 12.88
CA ASP A 493 -10.93 -15.14 11.70
C ASP A 493 -11.04 -14.00 10.69
N HIS A 494 -11.47 -12.81 11.15
CA HIS A 494 -11.54 -11.62 10.31
C HIS A 494 -10.16 -11.24 9.75
N ARG A 495 -9.11 -11.30 10.56
CA ARG A 495 -7.73 -11.00 10.16
C ARG A 495 -7.23 -11.98 9.10
N ALA A 496 -7.47 -13.28 9.28
CA ALA A 496 -7.08 -14.32 8.33
C ALA A 496 -7.82 -14.19 6.99
N GLN A 497 -9.12 -13.87 7.02
CA GLN A 497 -9.90 -13.62 5.81
C GLN A 497 -9.45 -12.35 5.07
N ARG A 498 -9.21 -11.27 5.81
CA ARG A 498 -8.93 -9.95 5.23
C ARG A 498 -7.49 -9.80 4.73
N TRP A 499 -6.55 -10.47 5.38
CA TRP A 499 -5.11 -10.43 5.11
C TRP A 499 -4.47 -11.82 5.25
N PRO A 500 -4.80 -12.79 4.39
CA PRO A 500 -4.34 -14.18 4.52
C PRO A 500 -2.81 -14.33 4.45
N GLU A 501 -2.14 -13.48 3.69
CA GLU A 501 -0.70 -13.57 3.46
C GLU A 501 0.13 -12.65 4.37
N THR A 502 -0.49 -11.88 5.29
CA THR A 502 0.24 -10.90 6.11
C THR A 502 1.29 -11.57 7.01
N LYS A 503 2.52 -11.05 6.98
CA LYS A 503 3.61 -11.45 7.88
C LYS A 503 3.75 -10.53 9.10
N ASN A 504 2.82 -9.59 9.30
CA ASN A 504 2.87 -8.70 10.44
C ASN A 504 2.70 -9.51 11.75
N PRO A 505 3.65 -9.47 12.69
CA PRO A 505 3.59 -10.30 13.90
C PRO A 505 2.56 -9.77 14.93
N TYR A 506 2.17 -8.50 14.83
CA TYR A 506 1.25 -7.88 15.78
C TYR A 506 -0.16 -8.48 15.66
N LEU A 507 -0.80 -8.65 16.81
CA LEU A 507 -2.14 -9.20 16.94
C LEU A 507 -3.14 -8.31 16.20
N LEU A 508 -3.14 -7.01 16.52
CA LEU A 508 -3.98 -6.02 15.86
C LEU A 508 -3.23 -5.41 14.67
N VAL A 509 -3.89 -5.38 13.52
CA VAL A 509 -3.37 -4.79 12.28
C VAL A 509 -4.45 -3.96 11.61
N THR A 510 -4.02 -3.01 10.78
CA THR A 510 -4.87 -2.16 9.96
C THR A 510 -4.54 -2.37 8.50
N VAL A 511 -5.38 -1.85 7.60
CA VAL A 511 -5.07 -1.83 6.15
C VAL A 511 -3.69 -1.21 5.87
N GLN A 512 -3.24 -0.25 6.70
CA GLN A 512 -1.95 0.40 6.56
C GLN A 512 -0.79 -0.41 7.16
N THR A 513 -1.02 -1.23 8.18
CA THR A 513 0.07 -1.95 8.88
C THR A 513 0.17 -3.41 8.49
N ALA A 514 -0.90 -4.02 7.97
CA ALA A 514 -0.90 -5.39 7.46
C ALA A 514 0.20 -5.68 6.42
N PRO A 515 0.54 -4.77 5.46
CA PRO A 515 1.64 -5.00 4.52
C PRO A 515 3.00 -4.52 5.07
N ARG A 516 3.20 -4.51 6.39
CA ARG A 516 4.39 -3.98 7.11
C ARG A 516 4.67 -4.82 8.35
N LEU A 517 5.79 -4.55 9.03
CA LEU A 517 6.17 -5.18 10.31
C LEU A 517 6.06 -4.21 11.50
N SER A 518 5.29 -3.14 11.35
CA SER A 518 5.07 -2.13 12.39
C SER A 518 3.74 -2.36 13.13
N PRO A 519 3.66 -2.00 14.43
CA PRO A 519 2.40 -2.03 15.17
C PRO A 519 1.41 -0.97 14.62
N PRO A 520 0.10 -1.12 14.90
CA PRO A 520 -0.87 -0.08 14.61
C PRO A 520 -0.60 1.18 15.45
N GLY A 521 -1.00 2.34 14.92
CA GLY A 521 -0.76 3.63 15.58
C GLY A 521 -1.55 3.81 16.88
N ARG A 522 -1.11 4.75 17.73
CA ARG A 522 -1.62 4.96 19.11
C ARG A 522 -3.15 5.11 19.22
N ASN A 523 -3.77 5.70 18.21
CA ASN A 523 -5.21 5.99 18.20
C ASN A 523 -6.08 4.82 17.71
N PHE A 524 -5.47 3.74 17.24
CA PHE A 524 -6.20 2.56 16.80
C PHE A 524 -6.43 1.58 17.97
N PRO A 525 -7.63 1.00 18.12
CA PRO A 525 -8.88 1.30 17.39
C PRO A 525 -9.74 2.41 18.04
N TRP A 526 -9.24 3.03 19.12
CA TRP A 526 -9.94 3.96 20.01
C TRP A 526 -10.66 5.14 19.33
N LYS A 527 -10.11 5.66 18.22
CA LYS A 527 -10.75 6.78 17.49
C LYS A 527 -12.17 6.44 16.99
N LYS A 528 -12.43 5.16 16.68
CA LYS A 528 -13.75 4.69 16.21
C LYS A 528 -14.59 4.06 17.33
N ALA A 529 -13.97 3.72 18.45
CA ALA A 529 -14.62 2.97 19.51
C ALA A 529 -15.62 3.79 20.34
N GLY A 530 -15.56 5.12 20.29
CA GLY A 530 -16.38 6.00 21.14
C GLY A 530 -15.98 5.99 22.63
N VAL A 531 -15.05 5.12 23.02
CA VAL A 531 -14.52 4.97 24.38
C VAL A 531 -12.99 5.05 24.37
N THR A 532 -12.40 5.42 25.52
CA THR A 532 -10.94 5.46 25.68
C THR A 532 -10.44 4.26 26.48
N ALA A 533 -9.25 3.75 26.11
CA ALA A 533 -8.60 2.70 26.88
C ALA A 533 -8.36 3.10 28.35
N GLN A 534 -8.06 4.37 28.60
CA GLN A 534 -7.80 4.85 29.96
C GLN A 534 -9.06 4.80 30.83
N ALA A 535 -10.23 5.11 30.27
CA ALA A 535 -11.50 5.02 30.98
C ALA A 535 -11.84 3.54 31.29
N LEU A 536 -11.74 2.65 30.31
CA LEU A 536 -11.98 1.21 30.50
C LEU A 536 -11.01 0.59 31.51
N ARG A 537 -9.73 0.97 31.45
CA ARG A 537 -8.71 0.54 32.40
C ARG A 537 -9.05 1.03 33.82
N THR A 538 -9.51 2.28 33.93
CA THR A 538 -9.88 2.87 35.22
C THR A 538 -11.08 2.15 35.83
N ASP A 539 -12.12 1.91 35.03
CA ASP A 539 -13.30 1.14 35.42
C ASP A 539 -12.94 -0.26 35.91
N ARG A 540 -12.12 -1.01 35.16
CA ARG A 540 -11.70 -2.36 35.56
C ARG A 540 -10.90 -2.37 36.87
N ILE A 541 -10.03 -1.39 37.09
CA ILE A 541 -9.25 -1.30 38.32
C ILE A 541 -10.17 -0.98 39.51
N LEU A 542 -11.11 -0.03 39.35
CA LEU A 542 -12.09 0.30 40.40
C LEU A 542 -12.93 -0.92 40.76
N TYR A 543 -13.46 -1.65 39.77
CA TYR A 543 -14.19 -2.88 40.00
C TYR A 543 -13.39 -3.90 40.82
N GLU A 544 -12.13 -4.16 40.46
CA GLU A 544 -11.32 -5.13 41.21
C GLU A 544 -11.02 -4.65 42.63
N VAL A 545 -10.81 -3.35 42.83
CA VAL A 545 -10.59 -2.78 44.17
C VAL A 545 -11.81 -3.01 45.06
N GLU A 546 -13.02 -2.79 44.54
CA GLU A 546 -14.28 -3.06 45.25
C GLU A 546 -14.40 -4.55 45.61
N GLN A 547 -14.10 -5.44 44.65
CA GLN A 547 -14.18 -6.89 44.88
C GLN A 547 -13.09 -7.42 45.82
N ALA A 548 -11.93 -6.77 45.89
CA ALA A 548 -10.82 -7.13 46.75
C ALA A 548 -10.90 -6.48 48.15
N GLY A 549 -11.93 -5.67 48.42
CA GLY A 549 -12.06 -4.94 49.69
C GLY A 549 -10.92 -3.93 49.94
N GLY A 550 -10.31 -3.39 48.87
CA GLY A 550 -9.20 -2.44 48.99
C GLY A 550 -7.81 -3.04 49.20
N ASP A 551 -7.60 -4.35 48.97
CA ASP A 551 -6.26 -4.95 49.01
C ASP A 551 -5.35 -4.39 47.89
N VAL A 552 -4.58 -3.37 48.24
CA VAL A 552 -3.66 -2.65 47.35
C VAL A 552 -2.60 -3.58 46.75
N ARG A 553 -2.11 -4.58 47.50
CA ARG A 553 -1.03 -5.47 47.03
C ARG A 553 -1.54 -6.35 45.90
N ARG A 554 -2.74 -6.93 46.06
CA ARG A 554 -3.41 -7.71 45.00
C ARG A 554 -3.60 -6.89 43.72
N ILE A 555 -3.99 -5.62 43.83
CA ILE A 555 -4.17 -4.72 42.68
C ILE A 555 -2.85 -4.45 41.97
N CYS A 556 -1.77 -4.21 42.72
CA CYS A 556 -0.43 -4.05 42.16
C CYS A 556 0.00 -5.30 41.37
N ASP A 557 -0.19 -6.49 41.94
CA ASP A 557 0.25 -7.74 41.31
C ASP A 557 -0.58 -8.07 40.05
N LEU A 558 -1.89 -7.85 40.10
CA LEU A 558 -2.80 -8.13 38.98
C LEU A 558 -2.55 -7.19 37.79
N PHE A 559 -2.41 -5.87 38.03
CA PHE A 559 -2.36 -4.88 36.95
C PHE A 559 -0.96 -4.31 36.67
N GLY A 560 0.03 -4.67 37.47
CA GLY A 560 1.42 -4.19 37.35
C GLY A 560 1.53 -2.68 37.55
N ILE A 561 0.77 -2.13 38.49
CA ILE A 561 0.81 -0.70 38.83
C ILE A 561 1.58 -0.48 40.12
N GLY A 562 2.23 0.69 40.24
CA GLY A 562 2.92 1.08 41.47
C GLY A 562 1.96 1.34 42.63
N ILE A 563 2.46 1.18 43.86
CA ILE A 563 1.67 1.26 45.09
C ILE A 563 0.94 2.60 45.25
N GLU A 564 1.57 3.73 44.90
CA GLU A 564 0.89 5.05 44.92
C GLU A 564 -0.32 5.11 43.99
N THR A 565 -0.23 4.46 42.83
CA THR A 565 -1.34 4.43 41.87
C THR A 565 -2.46 3.54 42.39
N ALA A 566 -2.14 2.39 42.95
CA ALA A 566 -3.11 1.48 43.54
C ALA A 566 -3.83 2.12 44.75
N LEU A 567 -3.11 2.80 45.65
CA LEU A 567 -3.69 3.57 46.75
C LEU A 567 -4.69 4.62 46.26
N ARG A 568 -4.40 5.32 45.16
CA ARG A 568 -5.33 6.31 44.58
C ARG A 568 -6.66 5.67 44.16
N TYR A 569 -6.61 4.52 43.51
CA TYR A 569 -7.83 3.79 43.14
C TYR A 569 -8.56 3.25 44.37
N SER A 570 -7.83 2.73 45.36
CA SER A 570 -8.39 2.29 46.65
C SER A 570 -9.15 3.39 47.35
N HIS A 571 -8.53 4.57 47.55
CA HIS A 571 -9.19 5.69 48.22
C HIS A 571 -10.47 6.16 47.54
N THR A 572 -10.56 5.98 46.22
CA THR A 572 -11.75 6.37 45.46
C THR A 572 -12.88 5.34 45.63
N ALA A 573 -12.56 4.05 45.58
CA ALA A 573 -13.56 2.98 45.66
C ALA A 573 -13.99 2.66 47.10
N THR A 574 -13.09 2.79 48.08
CA THR A 574 -13.35 2.46 49.49
C THR A 574 -13.49 3.69 50.39
N GLY A 575 -13.35 4.91 49.84
CA GLY A 575 -13.63 6.14 50.57
C GLY A 575 -15.13 6.27 50.90
N PRO A 576 -15.51 7.00 51.96
CA PRO A 576 -16.92 7.27 52.22
C PRO A 576 -17.53 7.92 50.97
N GLN A 577 -18.54 7.27 50.40
CA GLN A 577 -19.37 7.89 49.37
C GLN A 577 -19.97 9.13 50.02
N ASN A 578 -19.57 10.32 49.58
CA ASN A 578 -20.29 11.54 49.94
C ASN A 578 -21.69 11.40 49.32
N ILE A 579 -22.61 10.87 50.12
CA ILE A 579 -24.05 11.02 49.94
C ILE A 579 -24.30 12.52 50.14
N THR A 580 -24.07 13.33 49.11
CA THR A 580 -24.71 14.63 49.04
C THR A 580 -26.15 14.33 48.65
N ALA A 581 -27.00 14.37 49.67
CA ALA A 581 -28.44 14.39 49.56
C ALA A 581 -28.86 15.52 48.61
N ASP A 582 -29.39 15.16 47.44
CA ASP A 582 -30.40 15.99 46.80
C ASP A 582 -31.74 15.59 47.42
N SER A 583 -32.11 16.36 48.44
CA SER A 583 -33.42 16.37 49.09
C SER A 583 -33.69 17.80 49.53
N ALA A 584 -34.08 18.65 48.56
CA ALA A 584 -34.98 19.80 48.68
C ALA A 584 -35.01 20.57 47.36
#